data_AF-A0A3P6RYI9-F1
#
_entry.id   AF-A0A3P6RYI9-F1
#
_cell.length_a   1.000
_cell.length_b   1.000
_cell.length_c   1.000
_cell.angle_alpha   90.00
_cell.angle_beta   90.00
_cell.angle_gamma   90.00
#
_symmetry.space_group_name_H-M   'P 1'
#
loop_
_entity.id
_entity.type
_entity.pdbx_description
1 polymer ?
#
loop_
_entity_poly.entity_id
_entity_poly.type
_entity_poly.pdbx_seq_one_letter_code
_entity_poly.pdbx_strand_id
1 'polypeptide(L)'
;MEGEPVCPFNGDHKLPYEKLVIASRPEAAFNHLPITAADGKVYARHIFSIPMAVPSRKPPVVPILNQYGFFPNQCLELFARSLQPNTVSVGFETLLLQSSSCFVSISD
;
A
#
# COMPACT_ATOMS: atom_id res chain seq x y z
N MET A 1 -12.48 10.26 18.38
CA MET A 1 -12.83 11.31 17.40
C MET A 1 -13.65 10.62 16.33
N GLU A 2 -14.95 10.89 16.31
CA GLU A 2 -15.85 10.42 15.27
C GLU A 2 -16.01 11.56 14.26
N GLY A 3 -16.03 11.22 12.98
CA GLY A 3 -16.17 12.17 11.88
C GLY A 3 -17.06 11.57 10.81
N GLU A 4 -17.96 12.38 10.28
CA GLU A 4 -18.88 11.97 9.23
C GLU A 4 -18.24 12.15 7.84
N PRO A 5 -18.44 11.19 6.91
CA PRO A 5 -18.00 11.36 5.53
C PRO A 5 -18.64 12.59 4.89
N VAL A 6 -17.83 13.41 4.22
CA VAL A 6 -18.33 14.60 3.49
C VAL A 6 -19.23 14.21 2.30
N CYS A 7 -19.06 13.01 1.75
CA CYS A 7 -19.87 12.47 0.67
C CYS A 7 -20.10 10.96 0.80
N PRO A 8 -21.18 10.40 0.21
CA PRO A 8 -21.42 8.97 0.22
C PRO A 8 -20.31 8.18 -0.49
N PHE A 9 -19.97 7.00 0.04
CA PHE A 9 -18.95 6.13 -0.55
C PHE A 9 -19.43 5.35 -1.79
N ASN A 10 -20.70 5.48 -2.18
CA ASN A 10 -21.37 4.74 -3.26
C ASN A 10 -21.89 5.65 -4.39
N GLY A 11 -21.26 6.79 -4.64
CA GLY A 11 -21.67 7.69 -5.71
C GLY A 11 -21.12 7.34 -7.09
N ASP A 12 -21.83 7.76 -8.15
CA ASP A 12 -21.42 7.63 -9.56
C ASP A 12 -20.34 8.65 -9.98
N HIS A 13 -19.77 9.37 -9.03
CA HIS A 13 -18.74 10.39 -9.23
C HIS A 13 -17.37 9.87 -8.80
N LYS A 14 -16.31 10.66 -9.05
CA LYS A 14 -14.97 10.34 -8.57
C LYS A 14 -14.96 10.30 -7.04
N LEU A 15 -14.71 9.13 -6.47
CA LEU A 15 -14.72 8.92 -5.03
C LEU A 15 -13.40 9.38 -4.39
N PRO A 16 -13.43 9.89 -3.15
CA PRO A 16 -12.24 10.40 -2.45
C PRO A 16 -11.41 9.28 -1.82
N TYR A 17 -11.40 8.09 -2.41
CA TYR A 17 -10.67 6.93 -1.92
C TYR A 17 -10.26 6.00 -3.05
N GLU A 18 -9.23 5.19 -2.78
CA GLU A 18 -8.82 4.08 -3.63
C GLU A 18 -9.12 2.75 -2.93
N LYS A 19 -9.33 1.69 -3.71
CA LYS A 19 -9.52 0.33 -3.18
C LYS A 19 -8.21 -0.43 -3.22
N LEU A 20 -7.78 -0.96 -2.08
CA LEU A 20 -6.70 -1.94 -1.99
C LEU A 20 -7.32 -3.32 -1.85
N VAL A 21 -7.07 -4.20 -2.83
CA VAL A 21 -7.56 -5.59 -2.80
C VAL A 21 -6.41 -6.49 -2.38
N ILE A 22 -6.65 -7.30 -1.36
CA ILE A 22 -5.69 -8.31 -0.89
C ILE A 22 -6.22 -9.67 -1.30
N ALA A 23 -5.37 -10.45 -1.95
CA ALA A 23 -5.66 -11.82 -2.33
C ALA A 23 -4.58 -12.74 -1.76
N SER A 24 -4.97 -13.96 -1.44
CA SER A 24 -4.07 -15.02 -0.99
C SER A 24 -4.29 -16.26 -1.83
N ARG A 25 -3.22 -17.03 -2.01
CA ARG A 25 -3.34 -18.41 -2.45
C ARG A 25 -4.13 -19.24 -1.42
N PRO A 26 -4.95 -20.23 -1.83
CA PRO A 26 -5.70 -21.07 -0.89
C PRO A 26 -4.82 -21.75 0.15
N GLU A 27 -3.63 -22.20 -0.26
CA GLU A 27 -2.68 -22.90 0.61
C GLU A 27 -2.08 -22.01 1.70
N ALA A 28 -2.07 -20.69 1.47
CA ALA A 28 -1.57 -19.69 2.42
C ALA A 28 -2.70 -19.04 3.25
N ALA A 29 -3.97 -19.40 3.02
CA ALA A 29 -5.10 -18.78 3.71
C ALA A 29 -5.03 -18.93 5.24
N PHE A 30 -4.46 -20.02 5.73
CA PHE A 30 -4.29 -20.28 7.17
C PHE A 30 -3.32 -19.30 7.84
N ASN A 31 -2.37 -18.73 7.08
CA ASN A 31 -1.43 -17.73 7.59
C ASN A 31 -2.09 -16.35 7.78
N HIS A 32 -3.30 -16.18 7.25
CA HIS A 32 -4.03 -14.91 7.23
C HIS A 32 -5.40 -15.02 7.92
N LEU A 33 -5.63 -16.13 8.64
CA LEU A 33 -6.84 -16.44 9.40
C LEU A 33 -7.35 -15.31 10.32
N PRO A 34 -6.50 -14.45 10.94
CA PRO A 34 -6.99 -13.32 11.73
C PRO A 34 -7.78 -12.27 10.94
N ILE A 35 -7.76 -12.35 9.60
CA ILE A 35 -8.22 -11.31 8.67
C ILE A 35 -9.16 -11.91 7.61
N THR A 36 -9.07 -13.21 7.33
CA THR A 36 -10.13 -13.97 6.66
C THR A 36 -11.22 -14.25 7.67
N ALA A 37 -12.36 -13.55 7.57
CA ALA A 37 -13.54 -13.95 8.31
C ALA A 37 -13.87 -15.42 7.99
N ALA A 38 -14.38 -16.17 8.99
CA ALA A 38 -14.75 -17.59 8.84
C ALA A 38 -15.79 -17.86 7.72
N ASP A 39 -16.38 -16.81 7.16
CA ASP A 39 -17.35 -16.84 6.06
C ASP A 39 -16.80 -16.28 4.72
N GLY A 40 -15.50 -16.00 4.63
CA GLY A 40 -14.87 -15.46 3.41
C GLY A 40 -15.18 -13.98 3.15
N LYS A 41 -15.77 -13.25 4.09
CA LYS A 41 -16.05 -11.81 3.92
C LYS A 41 -14.80 -10.96 4.09
N VAL A 42 -14.68 -9.99 3.18
CA VAL A 42 -13.65 -8.95 3.15
C VAL A 42 -13.94 -7.93 4.25
N TYR A 43 -12.99 -7.71 5.18
CA TYR A 43 -13.05 -6.54 6.07
C TYR A 43 -12.77 -5.28 5.25
N ALA A 44 -13.77 -4.41 5.11
CA ALA A 44 -13.54 -3.05 4.66
C ALA A 44 -12.93 -2.26 5.84
N ARG A 45 -11.61 -2.07 5.83
CA ARG A 45 -10.93 -1.15 6.75
C ARG A 45 -10.54 0.11 6.01
N HIS A 46 -10.94 1.26 6.56
CA HIS A 46 -10.61 2.56 6.00
C HIS A 46 -9.23 2.98 6.48
N ILE A 47 -8.35 3.29 5.53
CA ILE A 47 -7.04 3.88 5.79
C ILE A 47 -7.11 5.33 5.33
N PHE A 48 -6.86 6.26 6.25
CA PHE A 48 -6.80 7.67 5.94
C PHE A 48 -5.33 8.07 5.74
N SER A 49 -5.05 8.77 4.65
CA SER A 49 -3.71 9.30 4.36
C SER A 49 -3.82 10.72 3.84
N ILE A 50 -2.78 11.52 4.08
CA ILE A 50 -2.68 12.85 3.49
C ILE A 50 -2.17 12.67 2.06
N PRO A 51 -2.88 13.17 1.04
CA PRO A 51 -2.43 13.06 -0.34
C PRO A 51 -1.10 13.80 -0.51
N MET A 52 -0.17 13.16 -1.21
CA MET A 52 1.07 13.83 -1.62
C MET A 52 0.79 14.89 -2.68
N ALA A 53 1.52 16.00 -2.62
CA ALA A 53 1.47 17.03 -3.66
C ALA A 53 1.94 16.50 -5.02
N VAL A 54 2.76 15.45 -5.03
CA VAL A 54 3.20 14.74 -6.23
C VAL A 54 2.12 13.72 -6.64
N PRO A 55 1.55 13.82 -7.85
CA PRO A 55 0.50 12.91 -8.31
C PRO A 55 0.92 11.43 -8.33
N SER A 56 -0.07 10.55 -8.30
CA SER A 56 0.09 9.11 -8.52
C SER A 56 1.02 8.40 -7.53
N ARG A 57 1.21 8.96 -6.33
CA ARG A 57 1.99 8.34 -5.26
C ARG A 57 1.08 7.86 -4.14
N LYS A 58 1.08 6.55 -3.99
CA LYS A 58 0.36 5.86 -2.92
C LYS A 58 1.24 5.83 -1.67
N PRO A 59 0.64 5.84 -0.47
CA PRO A 59 1.40 5.61 0.75
C PRO A 59 2.04 4.21 0.73
N PRO A 60 3.19 4.01 1.41
CA PRO A 60 3.78 2.69 1.57
C PRO A 60 2.78 1.68 2.12
N VAL A 61 2.55 0.59 1.39
CA VAL A 61 1.54 -0.41 1.73
C VAL A 61 1.99 -1.30 2.89
N VAL A 62 3.28 -1.65 2.97
CA VAL A 62 3.80 -2.58 4.01
C VAL A 62 3.55 -2.10 5.44
N PRO A 63 3.85 -0.85 5.84
CA PRO A 63 3.52 -0.36 7.18
C PRO A 63 2.04 -0.42 7.52
N ILE A 64 1.17 -0.23 6.53
CA ILE A 64 -0.28 -0.32 6.69
C ILE A 64 -0.70 -1.77 6.94
N LEU A 65 -0.15 -2.71 6.15
CA LEU A 65 -0.40 -4.14 6.29
C LEU A 65 0.07 -4.68 7.65
N ASN A 66 1.22 -4.21 8.15
CA ASN A 66 1.76 -4.59 9.46
C ASN A 66 0.78 -4.27 10.62
N GLN A 67 0.02 -3.17 10.53
CA GLN A 67 -1.00 -2.80 11.53
C GLN A 67 -2.15 -3.82 11.60
N TYR A 68 -2.27 -4.65 10.56
CA TYR A 68 -3.28 -5.70 10.46
C TYR A 68 -2.69 -7.09 10.68
N GLY A 69 -1.42 -7.21 11.06
CA GLY A 69 -0.76 -8.50 11.31
C GLY A 69 -0.22 -9.18 10.05
N PHE A 70 -0.20 -8.49 8.91
CA PHE A 70 0.48 -8.96 7.71
C PHE A 70 1.92 -8.44 7.72
N PHE A 71 2.89 -9.35 7.77
CA PHE A 71 4.31 -9.02 7.75
C PHE A 71 4.95 -9.63 6.49
N PRO A 72 4.73 -9.02 5.31
CA PRO A 72 5.24 -9.56 4.08
C PRO A 72 6.78 -9.56 4.11
N ASN A 73 7.36 -10.70 3.77
CA ASN A 73 8.80 -10.85 3.58
C ASN A 73 9.06 -11.04 2.08
N GLN A 74 10.27 -10.70 1.63
CA GLN A 74 10.69 -10.84 0.23
C GLN A 74 9.68 -10.19 -0.75
N CYS A 75 9.39 -8.91 -0.53
CA CYS A 75 8.35 -8.20 -1.29
C CYS A 75 8.82 -7.88 -2.71
N LEU A 76 7.90 -8.00 -3.68
CA LEU A 76 8.07 -7.48 -5.04
C LEU A 76 7.03 -6.37 -5.25
N GLU A 77 7.48 -5.17 -5.60
CA GLU A 77 6.63 -4.06 -5.98
C GLU A 77 6.77 -3.79 -7.48
N LEU A 78 5.70 -4.02 -8.23
CA LEU A 78 5.62 -3.71 -9.65
C LEU A 78 5.10 -2.28 -9.86
N PHE A 79 5.58 -1.64 -10.92
CA PHE A 79 5.31 -0.23 -11.24
C PHE A 79 5.72 0.73 -10.12
N ALA A 80 6.78 0.37 -9.38
CA ALA A 80 7.27 1.13 -8.26
C ALA A 80 7.72 2.54 -8.68
N ARG A 81 7.38 3.54 -7.85
CA ARG A 81 7.74 4.97 -8.04
C ARG A 81 8.76 5.46 -7.00
N SER A 82 9.18 4.56 -6.11
CA SER A 82 10.12 4.80 -5.03
C SER A 82 10.66 3.46 -4.54
N LEU A 83 11.89 3.44 -4.01
CA LEU A 83 12.39 2.29 -3.28
C LEU A 83 11.66 2.16 -1.95
N GLN A 84 11.27 0.93 -1.61
CA GLN A 84 10.75 0.56 -0.31
C GLN A 84 11.75 -0.36 0.41
N PRO A 85 11.92 -0.25 1.74
CA PRO A 85 12.79 -1.16 2.49
C PRO A 85 12.40 -2.63 2.27
N ASN A 86 13.40 -3.51 2.19
CA ASN A 86 13.22 -4.97 2.06
C ASN A 86 12.30 -5.40 0.89
N THR A 87 12.26 -4.60 -0.17
CA THR A 87 11.38 -4.80 -1.32
C THR A 87 12.18 -4.70 -2.60
N VAL A 88 12.00 -5.67 -3.50
CA VAL A 88 12.47 -5.58 -4.88
C VAL A 88 11.49 -4.67 -5.62
N SER A 89 11.93 -3.50 -6.05
CA SER A 89 11.09 -2.51 -6.72
C SER A 89 11.40 -2.46 -8.23
N VAL A 90 10.39 -2.72 -9.06
CA VAL A 90 10.51 -2.74 -10.53
C VAL A 90 9.61 -1.65 -11.12
N GLY A 91 10.21 -0.66 -11.77
CA GLY A 91 9.49 0.48 -12.36
C GLY A 91 10.41 1.44 -13.10
N PHE A 92 9.82 2.36 -13.87
CA PHE A 92 10.58 3.30 -14.71
C PHE A 92 11.25 4.44 -13.90
N GLU A 93 10.75 4.73 -12.69
CA GLU A 93 11.11 5.94 -11.93
C GLU A 93 11.48 5.65 -10.47
N THR A 94 11.90 4.43 -10.16
CA THR A 94 12.12 3.98 -8.77
C THR A 94 13.13 4.85 -8.02
N LEU A 95 14.12 5.40 -8.74
CA LEU A 95 15.18 6.25 -8.21
C LEU A 95 14.91 7.75 -8.31
N LEU A 96 13.86 8.18 -9.04
CA LEU A 96 13.71 9.57 -9.49
C LEU A 96 13.57 10.58 -8.34
N LEU A 97 12.95 10.18 -7.22
CA LEU A 97 12.74 11.03 -6.04
C LEU A 97 13.44 10.50 -4.78
N GLN A 98 14.55 9.78 -4.95
CA GLN A 98 15.40 9.47 -3.81
C GLN A 98 16.16 10.73 -3.39
N SER A 99 16.31 10.93 -2.09
CA SER A 99 17.17 12.00 -1.57
C SER A 99 18.59 11.80 -2.11
N SER A 100 19.25 12.88 -2.49
CA SER A 100 20.68 12.83 -2.89
C SER A 100 21.55 12.25 -1.79
N SER A 101 21.15 12.39 -0.52
CA SER A 101 21.81 11.78 0.64
C SER A 101 21.82 10.25 0.62
N CYS A 102 20.98 9.61 -0.19
CA CYS A 102 20.94 8.16 -0.34
C CYS A 102 21.96 7.62 -1.35
N PHE A 103 22.69 8.50 -2.05
CA PHE A 103 23.64 8.12 -3.09
C PHE A 103 25.07 8.49 -2.69
N VAL A 104 26.03 7.71 -3.17
CA VAL A 104 27.45 8.02 -3.08
C VAL A 104 27.92 8.38 -4.48
N SER A 105 28.60 9.51 -4.61
CA SER A 105 29.23 9.91 -5.86
C SER A 105 30.36 8.93 -6.21
N ILE A 106 30.33 8.40 -7.42
CA ILE A 106 31.44 7.63 -7.97
C ILE A 106 32.36 8.65 -8.64
N SER A 107 33.63 8.68 -8.22
CA SER A 107 34.66 9.51 -8.86
C SER A 107 35.25 8.73 -10.03
N ASP A 108 35.37 9.36 -11.20
CA ASP A 108 36.14 8.84 -12.34
C ASP A 108 37.65 8.97 -12.11
#